data_AF-A0A8T1RLL3-F1
#
_entry.id   AF-A0A8T1RLL3-F1
#
_cell.length_a   1.000
_cell.length_b   1.000
_cell.length_c   1.000
_cell.angle_alpha   90.00
_cell.angle_beta   90.00
_cell.angle_gamma   90.00
#
_symmetry.space_group_name_H-M   'P 1'
#
loop_
_entity.id
_entity.type
_entity.pdbx_description
1 polymer ?
#
loop_
_entity_poly.entity_id
_entity_poly.type
_entity_poly.pdbx_seq_one_letter_code
_entity_poly.pdbx_strand_id
1 'polypeptide(L)'
;MCNKLNFDGCLVVDSRGSRGSSGDLALLWKTRDNVTIHNYLRWHISAYVVTGTEQPWLFTGFYGNPKTSKRHLSWEFLKSLKPVNKTPWLCCGDFNEIFYQAEKMEGAPRPYKQMESFRNTLEWCSFNSILTKGPMFTWANNRMKPFFTKERLDRALANPNWMESFNESCCHAEELCNWFKELDAKVNKRAPKEIRQKLKRLGELQEADRGDQLETVRKLQSEIDQNLAEEDLKWKQRAKQHWLQKGDRNTTFYHLHASYRRKINKISQIMDHRNPMISDKDRIRAVFTSYFLELFTTSTPSGIEACIRDMPKRVTTTMNALLLQEFTEDEVKCVVFQMKGMGSLGPDGFPALFYQSNWDITRKEVSNYVLNILNNAGSLDGVNDTSISLIPKVENPTKVSDYRHISLCNVIYKVVAKVLSNRLKLILPDIISVNQSAFVPGRAITDTSWWHTRPSIPCPQECKASKLTWL
;
A
#
# COMPACT_ATOMS: atom_id res chain seq x y z
N MET A 1 -1.60 8.26 12.46
CA MET A 1 -0.21 8.73 12.35
C MET A 1 0.37 9.04 13.73
N CYS A 2 -0.37 9.73 14.58
CA CYS A 2 0.09 10.38 15.82
C CYS A 2 0.38 9.35 16.93
N ASN A 3 -0.53 8.38 17.15
CA ASN A 3 -0.30 7.25 18.06
C ASN A 3 0.84 6.29 17.66
N LYS A 4 1.22 6.26 16.37
CA LYS A 4 2.33 5.42 15.89
C LYS A 4 3.70 6.10 16.00
N LEU A 5 3.70 7.44 16.05
CA LEU A 5 4.90 8.27 16.13
C LEU A 5 5.12 8.87 17.53
N ASN A 6 4.30 8.48 18.51
CA ASN A 6 4.39 8.94 19.90
C ASN A 6 4.22 10.47 20.05
N PHE A 7 3.26 11.03 19.31
CA PHE A 7 2.81 12.43 19.41
C PHE A 7 1.34 12.47 19.83
N ASP A 8 0.98 13.46 20.65
CA ASP A 8 -0.33 13.55 21.29
C ASP A 8 -1.34 14.34 20.44
N GLY A 9 -0.86 15.29 19.63
CA GLY A 9 -1.68 16.12 18.76
C GLY A 9 -1.16 16.15 17.33
N CYS A 10 -2.07 16.34 16.38
CA CYS A 10 -1.72 16.41 14.98
C CYS A 10 -2.76 17.08 14.08
N LEU A 11 -2.26 17.76 13.05
CA LEU A 11 -3.05 18.32 11.95
C LEU A 11 -2.43 17.89 10.63
N VAL A 12 -3.26 17.44 9.69
CA VAL A 12 -2.84 17.08 8.32
C VAL A 12 -3.66 17.91 7.35
N VAL A 13 -2.98 18.56 6.40
CA VAL A 13 -3.59 19.34 5.34
C VAL A 13 -3.37 18.62 4.02
N ASP A 14 -4.45 18.03 3.50
CA ASP A 14 -4.45 17.36 2.22
C ASP A 14 -4.35 18.39 1.07
N SER A 15 -3.49 18.12 0.10
CA SER A 15 -3.36 18.88 -1.14
C SER A 15 -4.52 18.63 -2.14
N ARG A 16 -5.79 18.63 -1.72
CA ARG A 16 -6.92 18.26 -2.59
C ARG A 16 -7.14 19.26 -3.74
N GLY A 17 -6.97 18.77 -4.96
CA GLY A 17 -7.20 19.49 -6.22
C GLY A 17 -6.69 18.75 -7.46
N SER A 18 -5.84 17.75 -7.31
CA SER A 18 -5.44 16.85 -8.39
C SER A 18 -5.19 15.46 -7.82
N ARG A 19 -5.76 14.44 -8.46
CA ARG A 19 -5.61 13.02 -8.11
C ARG A 19 -4.11 12.67 -7.93
N GLY A 20 -3.64 12.61 -6.69
CA GLY A 20 -2.37 11.96 -6.30
C GLY A 20 -1.06 12.67 -6.66
N SER A 21 -0.89 13.95 -6.29
CA SER A 21 0.45 14.55 -6.21
C SER A 21 1.00 14.51 -4.78
N SER A 22 2.29 14.23 -4.63
CA SER A 22 3.08 14.38 -3.40
C SER A 22 3.12 15.85 -2.94
N GLY A 23 2.94 16.13 -1.64
CA GLY A 23 3.09 17.48 -1.07
C GLY A 23 2.12 17.83 0.06
N ASP A 24 1.68 16.85 0.86
CA ASP A 24 0.80 17.11 2.01
C ASP A 24 1.60 17.67 3.19
N LEU A 25 0.99 18.59 3.94
CA LEU A 25 1.60 19.16 5.14
C LEU A 25 1.04 18.49 6.39
N ALA A 26 1.91 18.16 7.33
CA ALA A 26 1.50 17.66 8.64
C ALA A 26 2.24 18.42 9.75
N LEU A 27 1.48 18.84 10.77
CA LEU A 27 1.99 19.37 12.03
C LEU A 27 1.71 18.36 13.13
N LEU A 28 2.73 17.99 13.90
CA LEU A 28 2.67 17.00 14.98
C LEU A 28 3.22 17.66 16.26
N TRP A 29 2.55 17.48 17.40
CA TRP A 29 3.00 18.06 18.68
C TRP A 29 2.69 17.14 19.87
N LYS A 30 3.31 17.42 21.02
CA LYS A 30 3.07 16.71 22.28
C LYS A 30 2.20 17.56 23.21
N THR A 31 1.46 16.92 24.11
CA THR A 31 0.54 17.52 25.09
C THR A 31 1.21 18.48 26.07
N ARG A 32 2.53 18.40 26.22
CA ARG A 32 3.31 19.36 27.03
C ARG A 32 3.33 20.76 26.42
N ASP A 33 3.08 20.88 25.11
CA ASP A 33 3.06 22.15 24.40
C ASP A 33 1.59 22.53 24.13
N ASN A 34 1.19 23.73 24.55
CA ASN A 34 -0.14 24.22 24.23
C ASN A 34 -0.11 24.82 22.82
N VAL A 35 -0.58 24.03 21.84
CA VAL A 35 -0.60 24.38 20.43
C VAL A 35 -2.03 24.70 20.00
N THR A 36 -2.25 25.95 19.56
CA THR A 36 -3.52 26.42 19.01
C THR A 36 -3.35 26.69 17.52
N ILE A 37 -4.02 25.92 16.67
CA ILE A 37 -3.99 26.13 15.21
C ILE A 37 -4.57 27.51 14.88
N HIS A 38 -3.83 28.33 14.15
CA HIS A 38 -4.27 29.66 13.75
C HIS A 38 -4.97 29.64 12.39
N ASN A 39 -4.27 29.19 11.35
CA ASN A 39 -4.81 28.99 10.02
C ASN A 39 -3.96 27.97 9.24
N TYR A 40 -4.50 27.43 8.17
CA TYR A 40 -3.77 26.52 7.29
C TYR A 40 -4.36 26.53 5.89
N LEU A 41 -3.49 26.34 4.90
CA LEU A 41 -3.84 26.11 3.50
C LEU A 41 -2.92 25.02 2.95
N ARG A 42 -3.11 24.64 1.70
CA ARG A 42 -2.29 23.61 1.03
C ARG A 42 -0.77 23.86 1.10
N TRP A 43 -0.35 25.12 1.25
CA TRP A 43 1.07 25.51 1.22
C TRP A 43 1.60 25.91 2.61
N HIS A 44 0.76 25.94 3.65
CA HIS A 44 1.23 26.26 4.99
C HIS A 44 0.33 25.75 6.11
N ILE A 45 0.90 25.61 7.30
CA ILE A 45 0.17 25.46 8.56
C ILE A 45 0.76 26.48 9.53
N SER A 46 -0.06 27.36 10.08
CA SER A 46 0.35 28.27 11.16
C SER A 46 -0.38 27.95 12.46
N ALA A 47 0.36 27.96 13.56
CA ALA A 47 -0.16 27.68 14.89
C ALA A 47 0.53 28.56 15.93
N TYR A 48 -0.23 29.04 16.92
CA TYR A 48 0.33 29.63 18.11
C TYR A 48 0.78 28.53 19.07
N VAL A 49 2.00 28.67 19.59
CA VAL A 49 2.62 27.70 20.48
C VAL A 49 2.98 28.41 21.78
N VAL A 50 2.58 27.84 22.91
CA VAL A 50 2.99 28.29 24.25
C VAL A 50 3.87 27.19 24.85
N THR A 51 5.14 27.52 25.08
CA THR A 51 6.18 26.58 25.56
C THR A 51 6.95 27.21 26.70
N GLY A 52 6.57 26.94 27.96
CA GLY A 52 7.34 27.29 29.17
C GLY A 52 7.56 28.78 29.49
N THR A 53 7.52 29.69 28.51
CA THR A 53 7.87 31.11 28.61
C THR A 53 6.66 32.05 28.74
N GLU A 54 5.47 31.49 28.99
CA GLU A 54 4.14 32.15 29.07
C GLU A 54 3.68 32.98 27.86
N GLN A 55 4.59 33.55 27.04
CA GLN A 55 4.23 34.28 25.83
C GLN A 55 4.06 33.34 24.61
N PRO A 56 2.94 33.42 23.88
CA PRO A 56 2.73 32.64 22.68
C PRO A 56 3.61 33.13 21.54
N TRP A 57 4.18 32.19 20.79
CA TRP A 57 4.90 32.46 19.55
C TRP A 57 4.21 31.80 18.36
N LEU A 58 4.39 32.36 17.17
CA LEU A 58 3.81 31.86 15.93
C LEU A 58 4.76 30.85 15.29
N PHE A 59 4.30 29.62 15.13
CA PHE A 59 4.92 28.62 14.27
C PHE A 59 4.28 28.67 12.88
N THR A 60 5.06 28.52 11.83
CA THR A 60 4.57 28.35 10.45
C THR A 60 5.35 27.25 9.73
N GLY A 61 4.70 26.13 9.45
CA GLY A 61 5.19 25.12 8.52
C GLY A 61 4.88 25.58 7.09
N PHE A 62 5.89 25.79 6.25
CA PHE A 62 5.74 26.35 4.90
C PHE A 62 6.22 25.38 3.82
N TYR A 63 5.46 25.26 2.74
CA TYR A 63 5.81 24.48 1.55
C TYR A 63 5.82 25.39 0.32
N GLY A 64 7.02 25.70 -0.18
CA GLY A 64 7.21 26.52 -1.38
C GLY A 64 6.75 25.79 -2.64
N ASN A 65 6.31 26.53 -3.66
CA ASN A 65 5.78 25.91 -4.87
C ASN A 65 6.87 25.11 -5.62
N PRO A 66 6.66 23.82 -5.92
CA PRO A 66 7.66 23.01 -6.61
C PRO A 66 7.86 23.46 -8.07
N LYS A 67 6.87 24.16 -8.66
CA LYS A 67 7.00 24.72 -10.01
C LYS A 67 7.67 26.08 -9.94
N THR A 68 8.87 26.19 -10.51
CA THR A 68 9.66 27.44 -10.58
C THR A 68 8.84 28.64 -11.08
N SER A 69 8.01 28.46 -12.11
CA SER A 69 7.17 29.53 -12.67
C SER A 69 6.12 30.08 -11.69
N LYS A 70 5.79 29.33 -10.63
CA LYS A 70 4.79 29.71 -9.61
C LYS A 70 5.41 30.11 -8.27
N ARG A 71 6.74 30.10 -8.11
CA ARG A 71 7.40 30.42 -6.84
C ARG A 71 7.15 31.85 -6.37
N HIS A 72 6.97 32.80 -7.28
CA HIS A 72 6.59 34.17 -6.93
C HIS A 72 5.28 34.24 -6.11
N LEU A 73 4.32 33.34 -6.37
CA LEU A 73 3.09 33.25 -5.58
C LEU A 73 3.37 32.77 -4.15
N SER A 74 4.34 31.86 -3.96
CA SER A 74 4.78 31.44 -2.63
C SER A 74 5.41 32.60 -1.86
N TRP A 75 6.18 33.45 -2.54
CA TRP A 75 6.83 34.60 -1.92
C TRP A 75 5.83 35.67 -1.48
N GLU A 76 4.90 36.06 -2.34
CA GLU A 76 3.84 37.00 -1.96
C GLU A 76 2.97 36.43 -0.82
N PHE A 77 2.69 35.13 -0.86
CA PHE A 77 1.97 34.47 0.21
C PHE A 77 2.74 34.48 1.53
N LEU A 78 4.04 34.13 1.53
CA LEU A 78 4.87 34.16 2.73
C LEU A 78 4.94 35.56 3.35
N LYS A 79 5.04 36.63 2.53
CA LYS A 79 4.97 38.02 3.01
C LYS A 79 3.64 38.33 3.69
N SER A 80 2.53 37.80 3.17
CA SER A 80 1.19 37.98 3.76
C SER A 80 1.02 37.26 5.10
N LEU A 81 1.85 36.26 5.40
CA LEU A 81 1.83 35.55 6.68
C LEU A 81 2.61 36.29 7.79
N LYS A 82 3.34 37.37 7.46
CA LYS A 82 4.14 38.12 8.43
C LYS A 82 3.23 38.68 9.54
N PRO A 83 3.48 38.39 10.82
CA PRO A 83 2.67 38.91 11.92
C PRO A 83 2.88 40.41 12.10
N VAL A 84 1.79 41.13 12.40
CA VAL A 84 1.77 42.60 12.51
C VAL A 84 2.38 43.11 13.83
N ASN A 85 2.27 42.34 14.92
CA ASN A 85 2.50 42.84 16.30
C ASN A 85 3.82 42.38 16.93
N LYS A 86 4.94 42.41 16.20
CA LYS A 86 6.25 41.94 16.73
C LYS A 86 6.18 40.53 17.35
N THR A 87 5.19 39.71 17.00
CA THR A 87 5.05 38.37 17.55
C THR A 87 6.31 37.55 17.23
N PRO A 88 6.91 36.84 18.20
CA PRO A 88 7.98 35.89 17.92
C PRO A 88 7.51 34.89 16.86
N TRP A 89 8.21 34.81 15.73
CA TRP A 89 7.78 34.03 14.57
C TRP A 89 8.89 33.10 14.10
N LEU A 90 8.57 31.82 14.07
CA LEU A 90 9.39 30.75 13.49
C LEU A 90 8.67 30.17 12.28
N CYS A 91 9.36 30.17 11.14
CA CYS A 91 8.90 29.54 9.91
C CYS A 91 9.87 28.44 9.50
N CYS A 92 9.39 27.22 9.29
CA CYS A 92 10.21 26.11 8.82
C CYS A 92 9.53 25.28 7.74
N GLY A 93 10.32 24.53 6.98
CA GLY A 93 9.82 23.62 5.95
C GLY A 93 10.66 23.66 4.67
N ASP A 94 10.11 23.09 3.61
CA ASP A 94 10.71 23.02 2.29
C ASP A 94 10.31 24.24 1.46
N PHE A 95 11.24 25.17 1.27
CA PHE A 95 11.00 26.40 0.50
C PHE A 95 11.11 26.18 -1.01
N ASN A 96 11.57 25.01 -1.46
CA ASN A 96 11.89 24.71 -2.84
C ASN A 96 12.87 25.72 -3.49
N GLU A 97 13.66 26.47 -2.72
CA GLU A 97 14.63 27.45 -3.22
C GLU A 97 15.89 27.55 -2.34
N ILE A 98 17.00 27.96 -2.95
CA ILE A 98 18.32 28.12 -2.30
C ILE A 98 18.69 29.60 -2.11
N PHE A 99 19.49 29.93 -1.09
CA PHE A 99 20.00 31.30 -0.89
C PHE A 99 21.10 31.65 -1.87
N TYR A 100 22.04 30.73 -2.05
CA TYR A 100 23.26 30.98 -2.82
C TYR A 100 23.56 29.77 -3.70
N GLN A 101 24.30 30.00 -4.78
CA GLN A 101 24.70 28.93 -5.70
C GLN A 101 25.52 27.83 -4.99
N ALA A 102 26.25 28.18 -3.92
CA ALA A 102 27.01 27.24 -3.10
C ALA A 102 26.14 26.18 -2.39
N GLU A 103 24.84 26.42 -2.26
CA GLU A 103 23.88 25.49 -1.66
C GLU A 103 23.26 24.53 -2.70
N LYS A 104 23.83 24.50 -3.90
CA LYS A 104 23.54 23.55 -4.96
C LYS A 104 24.82 22.90 -5.44
N MET A 105 24.80 21.58 -5.52
CA MET A 105 25.91 20.76 -5.99
C MET A 105 25.46 20.01 -7.23
N GLU A 106 26.26 20.12 -8.30
CA GLU A 106 26.03 19.49 -9.62
C GLU A 106 24.75 19.99 -10.34
N GLY A 107 24.69 19.78 -11.66
CA GLY A 107 23.60 20.23 -12.52
C GLY A 107 23.66 21.72 -12.91
N ALA A 108 22.65 22.19 -13.65
CA ALA A 108 22.60 23.55 -14.17
C ALA A 108 22.53 24.60 -13.03
N PRO A 109 23.25 25.74 -13.13
CA PRO A 109 23.23 26.76 -12.08
C PRO A 109 21.81 27.31 -11.85
N ARG A 110 21.50 27.67 -10.60
CA ARG A 110 20.22 28.29 -10.26
C ARG A 110 20.25 29.74 -10.76
N PRO A 111 19.20 30.21 -11.48
CA PRO A 111 19.17 31.59 -11.94
C PRO A 111 19.22 32.59 -10.77
N TYR A 112 20.12 33.58 -10.86
CA TYR A 112 20.35 34.56 -9.79
C TYR A 112 19.07 35.26 -9.32
N LYS A 113 18.22 35.68 -10.26
CA LYS A 113 16.94 36.35 -9.97
C LYS A 113 16.01 35.54 -9.05
N GLN A 114 16.06 34.20 -9.13
CA GLN A 114 15.22 33.35 -8.28
C GLN A 114 15.73 33.37 -6.83
N MET A 115 17.04 33.22 -6.65
CA MET A 115 17.69 33.29 -5.33
C MET A 115 17.56 34.69 -4.71
N GLU A 116 17.70 35.75 -5.53
CA GLU A 116 17.52 37.14 -5.11
C GLU A 116 16.08 37.41 -4.65
N SER A 117 15.09 37.00 -5.45
CA SER A 117 13.68 37.14 -5.06
C SER A 117 13.36 36.42 -3.74
N PHE A 118 14.00 35.28 -3.48
CA PHE A 118 13.86 34.58 -2.21
C PHE A 118 14.51 35.36 -1.06
N ARG A 119 15.76 35.82 -1.21
CA ARG A 119 16.45 36.65 -0.20
C ARG A 119 15.65 37.92 0.15
N ASN A 120 15.16 38.65 -0.85
CA ASN A 120 14.36 39.87 -0.64
C ASN A 120 13.06 39.57 0.11
N THR A 121 12.47 38.39 -0.10
CA THR A 121 11.26 37.96 0.61
C THR A 121 11.54 37.70 2.09
N LEU A 122 12.69 37.07 2.38
CA LEU A 122 13.10 36.79 3.75
C LEU A 122 13.48 38.06 4.50
N GLU A 123 14.16 38.99 3.84
CA GLU A 123 14.43 40.33 4.38
C GLU A 123 13.12 41.09 4.68
N TRP A 124 12.15 41.08 3.77
CA TRP A 124 10.83 41.67 3.99
C TRP A 124 10.12 41.06 5.21
N CYS A 125 10.25 39.76 5.40
CA CYS A 125 9.70 39.04 6.55
C CYS A 125 10.52 39.22 7.84
N SER A 126 11.68 39.90 7.75
CA SER A 126 12.64 40.07 8.84
C SER A 126 13.16 38.72 9.38
N PHE A 127 13.30 37.74 8.49
CA PHE A 127 13.76 36.40 8.82
C PHE A 127 15.29 36.30 8.82
N ASN A 128 15.79 35.63 9.85
CA ASN A 128 17.17 35.20 9.97
C ASN A 128 17.21 33.67 9.98
N SER A 129 18.25 33.09 9.38
CA SER A 129 18.41 31.63 9.38
C SER A 129 18.80 31.16 10.77
N ILE A 130 18.08 30.17 11.29
CA ILE A 130 18.51 29.46 12.50
C ILE A 130 19.67 28.54 12.13
N LEU A 131 20.65 28.43 13.03
CA LEU A 131 21.76 27.49 12.86
C LEU A 131 21.20 26.07 12.74
N THR A 132 21.49 25.42 11.62
CA THR A 132 21.12 24.03 11.38
C THR A 132 22.35 23.14 11.59
N LYS A 133 22.32 22.26 12.60
CA LYS A 133 23.30 21.19 12.81
C LYS A 133 22.89 20.00 11.94
N GLY A 134 23.78 19.49 11.09
CA GLY A 134 23.45 18.38 10.18
C GLY A 134 24.07 18.50 8.78
N PRO A 135 23.59 17.72 7.80
CA PRO A 135 24.08 17.77 6.43
C PRO A 135 23.73 19.11 5.77
N MET A 136 24.64 19.63 4.95
CA MET A 136 24.45 20.89 4.22
C MET A 136 23.30 20.83 3.20
N PHE A 137 23.08 19.69 2.55
CA PHE A 137 22.04 19.49 1.54
C PHE A 137 20.91 18.66 2.12
N THR A 138 19.66 19.08 1.89
CA THR A 138 18.45 18.44 2.44
C THR A 138 17.65 17.70 1.39
N TRP A 139 17.95 17.93 0.11
CA TRP A 139 17.33 17.24 -1.02
C TRP A 139 18.40 16.75 -2.01
N ALA A 140 18.14 15.58 -2.60
CA ALA A 140 18.91 15.05 -3.72
C ALA A 140 17.96 14.44 -4.74
N ASN A 141 18.26 14.61 -6.02
CA ASN A 141 17.47 14.01 -7.09
C ASN A 141 17.73 12.50 -7.27
N ASN A 142 18.70 11.95 -6.54
CA ASN A 142 19.14 10.55 -6.57
C ASN A 142 19.44 10.01 -7.98
N ARG A 143 19.83 10.88 -8.91
CA ARG A 143 20.30 10.50 -10.24
C ARG A 143 21.81 10.25 -10.22
N MET A 144 22.30 9.42 -11.14
CA MET A 144 23.75 9.24 -11.33
C MET A 144 24.38 10.51 -11.92
N LYS A 145 25.66 10.76 -11.64
CA LYS A 145 26.43 11.83 -12.30
C LYS A 145 26.41 11.62 -13.84
N PRO A 146 26.40 12.70 -14.66
CA PRO A 146 26.48 14.12 -14.29
C PRO A 146 25.12 14.76 -13.93
N PHE A 147 24.03 14.00 -14.00
CA PHE A 147 22.68 14.51 -13.72
C PHE A 147 22.34 14.54 -12.24
N PHE A 148 23.23 14.03 -11.38
CA PHE A 148 23.10 14.14 -9.94
C PHE A 148 22.97 15.60 -9.54
N THR A 149 22.14 15.89 -8.55
CA THR A 149 21.98 17.23 -8.01
C THR A 149 21.62 17.12 -6.55
N LYS A 150 22.30 17.89 -5.72
CA LYS A 150 21.90 18.13 -4.32
C LYS A 150 21.58 19.60 -4.10
N GLU A 151 20.56 19.87 -3.32
CA GLU A 151 20.11 21.22 -2.99
C GLU A 151 19.74 21.32 -1.50
N ARG A 152 19.89 22.50 -0.92
CA ARG A 152 19.40 22.82 0.43
C ARG A 152 18.07 23.54 0.34
N LEU A 153 16.97 22.78 0.44
CA LEU A 153 15.62 23.30 0.26
C LEU A 153 14.88 23.49 1.60
N ASP A 154 15.24 22.70 2.61
CA ASP A 154 14.61 22.73 3.93
C ASP A 154 15.34 23.71 4.84
N ARG A 155 14.58 24.60 5.50
CA ARG A 155 15.13 25.63 6.40
C ARG A 155 14.23 25.90 7.59
N ALA A 156 14.84 26.48 8.62
CA ALA A 156 14.15 27.11 9.72
C ALA A 156 14.62 28.57 9.83
N LEU A 157 13.67 29.48 9.82
CA LEU A 157 13.87 30.91 9.73
C LEU A 157 13.08 31.58 10.86
N ALA A 158 13.70 32.50 11.59
CA ALA A 158 13.08 33.18 12.71
C ALA A 158 13.28 34.69 12.66
N ASN A 159 12.30 35.44 13.15
CA ASN A 159 12.47 36.88 13.34
C ASN A 159 13.29 37.15 14.63
N PRO A 160 13.83 38.38 14.80
CA PRO A 160 14.64 38.72 15.98
C PRO A 160 13.96 38.41 17.32
N ASN A 161 12.66 38.68 17.44
CA ASN A 161 11.92 38.47 18.69
C ASN A 161 11.85 36.98 19.09
N TRP A 162 11.78 36.06 18.11
CA TRP A 162 11.89 34.63 18.38
C TRP A 162 13.32 34.24 18.77
N MET A 163 14.33 34.76 18.07
CA MET A 163 15.72 34.46 18.41
C MET A 163 16.11 34.96 19.80
N GLU A 164 15.62 36.12 20.23
CA GLU A 164 15.81 36.64 21.59
C GLU A 164 15.18 35.73 22.66
N SER A 165 13.99 35.19 22.38
CA SER A 165 13.28 34.28 23.29
C SER A 165 13.92 32.89 23.36
N PHE A 166 14.71 32.52 22.36
CA PHE A 166 15.22 31.16 22.14
C PHE A 166 16.71 31.17 21.72
N ASN A 167 17.54 31.95 22.41
CA ASN A 167 18.92 32.27 22.00
C ASN A 167 19.88 31.06 21.84
N GLU A 168 19.60 29.93 22.49
CA GLU A 168 20.39 28.69 22.40
C GLU A 168 19.78 27.64 21.45
N SER A 169 18.68 27.99 20.77
CA SER A 169 17.99 27.04 19.89
C SER A 169 18.77 26.77 18.61
N CYS A 170 18.94 25.49 18.28
CA CYS A 170 19.49 25.06 17.00
C CYS A 170 18.55 24.03 16.35
N CYS A 171 18.46 24.10 15.03
CA CYS A 171 17.72 23.10 14.27
C CYS A 171 18.63 21.91 14.01
N HIS A 172 18.16 20.70 14.27
CA HIS A 172 18.87 19.50 13.86
C HIS A 172 18.28 19.05 12.52
N ALA A 173 19.03 19.24 11.44
CA ALA A 173 18.80 18.47 10.23
C ALA A 173 19.38 17.09 10.48
N GLU A 174 18.55 16.14 10.92
CA GLU A 174 19.00 14.76 10.91
C GLU A 174 19.22 14.34 9.46
N GLU A 175 20.39 13.75 9.16
CA GLU A 175 20.59 13.08 7.89
C GLU A 175 19.51 11.98 7.79
N LEU A 176 18.44 12.27 7.04
CA LEU A 176 17.76 11.23 6.27
C LEU A 176 18.86 10.42 5.55
N CYS A 177 19.96 11.03 5.08
CA CYS A 177 21.11 10.31 4.53
C CYS A 177 21.79 9.23 5.41
N ASN A 178 21.84 9.22 6.75
CA ASN A 178 22.50 8.11 7.49
C ASN A 178 21.52 6.98 7.74
N TRP A 179 20.27 7.33 8.04
CA TRP A 179 19.19 6.36 8.01
C TRP A 179 18.89 5.86 6.61
N PHE A 180 19.21 6.58 5.53
CA PHE A 180 19.11 6.15 4.13
C PHE A 180 20.39 5.51 3.61
N LYS A 181 21.61 5.86 4.07
CA LYS A 181 22.89 5.22 3.67
C LYS A 181 23.09 3.89 4.36
N GLU A 182 22.76 3.74 5.65
CA GLU A 182 22.76 2.43 6.29
C GLU A 182 21.71 1.50 5.70
N LEU A 183 20.63 2.09 5.22
CA LEU A 183 19.45 1.42 4.68
C LEU A 183 19.64 1.15 3.19
N ASP A 184 20.30 2.01 2.42
CA ASP A 184 20.81 1.79 1.06
C ASP A 184 21.98 0.81 1.09
N ALA A 185 22.88 0.85 2.06
CA ALA A 185 23.92 -0.18 2.19
C ALA A 185 23.29 -1.55 2.52
N LYS A 186 22.19 -1.58 3.30
CA LYS A 186 21.40 -2.79 3.59
C LYS A 186 20.50 -3.21 2.42
N VAL A 187 19.98 -2.28 1.62
CA VAL A 187 19.09 -2.49 0.45
C VAL A 187 19.91 -2.84 -0.79
N ASN A 188 21.03 -2.16 -1.06
CA ASN A 188 21.98 -2.49 -2.12
C ASN A 188 22.68 -3.84 -1.88
N LYS A 189 22.94 -4.24 -0.62
CA LYS A 189 23.35 -5.64 -0.32
C LYS A 189 22.25 -6.67 -0.62
N ARG A 190 20.98 -6.27 -0.61
CA ARG A 190 19.80 -7.12 -0.90
C ARG A 190 19.36 -7.07 -2.37
N ALA A 191 19.86 -6.12 -3.16
CA ALA A 191 19.63 -6.10 -4.60
C ALA A 191 20.19 -7.39 -5.25
N PRO A 192 19.48 -7.96 -6.25
CA PRO A 192 19.96 -9.11 -7.02
C PRO A 192 21.41 -8.92 -7.48
N LYS A 193 22.18 -10.01 -7.54
CA LYS A 193 23.60 -9.99 -7.90
C LYS A 193 23.84 -9.28 -9.24
N GLU A 194 22.93 -9.45 -10.18
CA GLU A 194 22.94 -8.82 -11.51
C GLU A 194 22.87 -7.30 -11.43
N ILE A 195 21.96 -6.72 -10.62
CA ILE A 195 21.86 -5.25 -10.46
C ILE A 195 23.16 -4.70 -9.86
N ARG A 196 23.73 -5.41 -8.86
CA ARG A 196 25.02 -5.03 -8.26
C ARG A 196 26.18 -5.08 -9.25
N GLN A 197 26.22 -6.12 -10.11
CA GLN A 197 27.25 -6.25 -11.14
C GLN A 197 27.12 -5.15 -12.20
N LYS A 198 25.89 -4.83 -12.64
CA LYS A 198 25.63 -3.73 -13.58
C LYS A 198 25.99 -2.37 -12.98
N LEU A 199 25.66 -2.11 -11.71
CA LEU A 199 26.08 -0.90 -10.98
C LEU A 199 27.60 -0.78 -10.86
N LYS A 200 28.30 -1.88 -10.56
CA LYS A 200 29.77 -1.91 -10.50
C LYS A 200 30.37 -1.61 -11.88
N ARG A 201 29.86 -2.26 -12.93
CA ARG A 201 30.31 -2.05 -14.30
C ARG A 201 30.04 -0.63 -14.78
N LEU A 202 28.91 -0.04 -14.39
CA LEU A 202 28.57 1.35 -14.67
C LEU A 202 29.57 2.31 -14.01
N GLY A 203 29.95 2.06 -12.75
CA GLY A 203 30.98 2.81 -12.04
C GLY A 203 32.34 2.74 -12.73
N GLU A 204 32.79 1.54 -13.13
CA GLU A 204 34.05 1.34 -13.86
C GLU A 204 34.08 2.09 -15.21
N LEU A 205 32.95 2.12 -15.93
CA LEU A 205 32.83 2.83 -17.22
C LEU A 205 32.77 4.35 -17.03
N GLN A 206 32.22 4.83 -15.92
CA GLN A 206 32.15 6.25 -15.59
C GLN A 206 33.49 6.81 -15.09
N GLU A 207 34.29 6.01 -14.39
CA GLU A 207 35.64 6.39 -13.93
C GLU A 207 36.68 6.39 -15.06
N ALA A 208 36.46 5.61 -16.12
CA ALA A 208 37.37 5.55 -17.27
C ALA A 208 37.35 6.81 -18.17
N ASP A 209 36.36 7.70 -18.00
CA ASP A 209 36.20 9.02 -18.64
C ASP A 209 36.53 9.07 -20.15
N ARG A 210 35.99 8.11 -20.92
CA ARG A 210 36.14 8.08 -22.39
C ARG A 210 34.81 8.39 -23.08
N GLY A 211 34.77 9.48 -23.85
CA GLY A 211 33.55 9.96 -24.52
C GLY A 211 32.95 9.02 -25.57
N ASP A 212 33.69 7.98 -25.99
CA ASP A 212 33.26 6.93 -26.93
C ASP A 212 32.30 5.90 -26.30
N GLN A 213 32.13 5.90 -24.97
CA GLN A 213 31.32 4.91 -24.23
C GLN A 213 29.94 5.42 -23.78
N LEU A 214 29.57 6.65 -24.18
CA LEU A 214 28.35 7.33 -23.75
C LEU A 214 27.06 6.54 -24.04
N GLU A 215 26.99 5.86 -25.19
CA GLU A 215 25.84 5.03 -25.57
C GLU A 215 25.73 3.76 -24.71
N THR A 216 26.88 3.12 -24.43
CA THR A 216 26.96 1.96 -23.53
C THR A 216 26.54 2.31 -22.12
N VAL A 217 26.95 3.48 -21.61
CA VAL A 217 26.55 4.01 -20.30
C VAL A 217 25.05 4.26 -20.23
N ARG A 218 24.46 4.89 -21.27
CA ARG A 218 23.01 5.12 -21.34
C ARG A 218 22.20 3.83 -21.37
N LYS A 219 22.62 2.87 -22.19
CA LYS A 219 21.96 1.56 -22.28
C LYS A 219 22.02 0.82 -20.94
N LEU A 220 23.19 0.78 -20.31
CA LEU A 220 23.38 0.13 -19.01
C LEU A 220 22.57 0.82 -17.90
N GLN A 221 22.47 2.15 -17.93
CA GLN A 221 21.63 2.92 -17.00
C GLN A 221 20.13 2.58 -17.17
N SER A 222 19.65 2.54 -18.41
CA SER A 222 18.25 2.18 -18.71
C SER A 222 17.92 0.76 -18.22
N GLU A 223 18.83 -0.19 -18.42
CA GLU A 223 18.66 -1.56 -17.93
C GLU A 223 18.64 -1.64 -16.39
N ILE A 224 19.45 -0.84 -15.70
CA ILE A 224 19.44 -0.76 -14.23
C ILE A 224 18.13 -0.16 -13.73
N ASP A 225 17.67 0.92 -14.35
CA ASP A 225 16.42 1.61 -13.95
C ASP A 225 15.20 0.69 -14.14
N GLN A 226 15.18 -0.08 -15.23
CA GLN A 226 14.15 -1.08 -15.47
C GLN A 226 14.20 -2.20 -14.41
N ASN A 227 15.37 -2.76 -14.14
CA ASN A 227 15.53 -3.82 -13.14
C ASN A 227 15.14 -3.36 -11.73
N LEU A 228 15.44 -2.10 -11.37
CA LEU A 228 15.03 -1.52 -10.09
C LEU A 228 13.51 -1.30 -10.02
N ALA A 229 12.87 -0.90 -11.12
CA ALA A 229 11.42 -0.76 -11.18
C ALA A 229 10.70 -2.13 -11.05
N GLU A 230 11.25 -3.18 -11.64
CA GLU A 230 10.74 -4.55 -11.50
C GLU A 230 10.88 -5.08 -10.07
N GLU A 231 12.02 -4.84 -9.40
CA GLU A 231 12.20 -5.19 -7.99
C GLU A 231 11.25 -4.40 -7.08
N ASP A 232 11.02 -3.10 -7.33
CA ASP A 232 10.06 -2.30 -6.57
C ASP A 232 8.64 -2.87 -6.68
N LEU A 233 8.22 -3.22 -7.90
CA LEU A 233 6.92 -3.85 -8.14
C LEU A 233 6.79 -5.18 -7.39
N LYS A 234 7.84 -6.01 -7.37
CA LYS A 234 7.90 -7.28 -6.64
C LYS A 234 7.79 -7.08 -5.12
N TRP A 235 8.47 -6.10 -4.54
CA TRP A 235 8.39 -5.84 -3.09
C TRP A 235 7.04 -5.23 -2.68
N LYS A 236 6.47 -4.38 -3.52
CA LYS A 236 5.10 -3.88 -3.36
C LYS A 236 4.07 -5.01 -3.35
N GLN A 237 4.19 -5.97 -4.28
CA GLN A 237 3.34 -7.17 -4.30
C GLN A 237 3.50 -8.00 -3.02
N ARG A 238 4.74 -8.24 -2.57
CA ARG A 238 5.03 -8.99 -1.34
C ARG A 238 4.47 -8.33 -0.08
N ALA A 239 4.48 -7.00 -0.01
CA ALA A 239 3.93 -6.27 1.12
C ALA A 239 2.39 -6.35 1.20
N LYS A 240 1.67 -6.62 0.08
CA LYS A 240 0.20 -6.51 -0.13
C LYS A 240 -0.44 -5.24 0.49
N GLN A 241 0.27 -4.12 0.51
CA GLN A 241 -0.30 -2.83 0.91
C GLN A 241 -0.96 -2.18 -0.31
N HIS A 242 -2.30 -2.18 -0.32
CA HIS A 242 -3.10 -1.69 -1.45
C HIS A 242 -3.38 -0.17 -1.37
N TRP A 243 -3.20 0.44 -0.20
CA TRP A 243 -3.44 1.86 0.04
C TRP A 243 -2.24 2.74 -0.33
N LEU A 244 -1.03 2.19 -0.37
CA LEU A 244 0.19 2.90 -0.74
C LEU A 244 0.39 2.82 -2.27
N GLN A 245 -0.33 3.67 -3.01
CA GLN A 245 -0.32 3.60 -4.49
C GLN A 245 0.92 4.26 -5.12
N LYS A 246 1.48 5.32 -4.51
CA LYS A 246 2.71 6.00 -4.94
C LYS A 246 3.51 6.50 -3.74
N GLY A 247 4.70 5.95 -3.55
CA GLY A 247 5.76 6.45 -2.67
C GLY A 247 7.09 6.34 -3.42
N ASP A 248 8.15 6.98 -2.92
CA ASP A 248 9.49 6.86 -3.51
C ASP A 248 9.89 5.39 -3.70
N ARG A 249 10.59 5.11 -4.80
CA ARG A 249 11.01 3.76 -5.19
C ARG A 249 11.76 3.08 -4.04
N ASN A 250 11.41 1.82 -3.77
CA ASN A 250 12.04 0.95 -2.78
C ASN A 250 12.25 1.57 -1.38
N THR A 251 11.17 2.04 -0.75
CA THR A 251 11.22 2.40 0.67
C THR A 251 11.39 1.15 1.53
N THR A 252 12.32 1.19 2.46
CA THR A 252 12.50 0.16 3.50
C THR A 252 11.23 -0.18 4.26
N PHE A 253 10.23 0.69 4.21
CA PHE A 253 8.85 0.38 4.56
C PHE A 253 8.33 -0.94 3.94
N TYR A 254 8.42 -1.15 2.62
CA TYR A 254 7.93 -2.37 1.98
C TYR A 254 8.73 -3.61 2.44
N HIS A 255 10.05 -3.47 2.60
CA HIS A 255 10.91 -4.55 3.10
C HIS A 255 10.66 -4.90 4.58
N LEU A 256 10.47 -3.89 5.44
CA LEU A 256 10.14 -4.08 6.85
C LEU A 256 8.76 -4.72 6.97
N HIS A 257 7.78 -4.25 6.20
CA HIS A 257 6.44 -4.80 6.22
C HIS A 257 6.40 -6.24 5.67
N ALA A 258 7.15 -6.54 4.59
CA ALA A 258 7.29 -7.90 4.08
C ALA A 258 7.99 -8.81 5.10
N SER A 259 9.04 -8.31 5.77
CA SER A 259 9.74 -9.04 6.84
C SER A 259 8.85 -9.30 8.06
N TYR A 260 8.07 -8.30 8.48
CA TYR A 260 7.11 -8.42 9.58
C TYR A 260 6.02 -9.43 9.25
N ARG A 261 5.45 -9.39 8.05
CA ARG A 261 4.48 -10.39 7.59
C ARG A 261 5.09 -11.79 7.49
N ARG A 262 6.35 -11.90 7.06
CA ARG A 262 7.07 -13.17 7.10
C ARG A 262 7.22 -13.68 8.53
N LYS A 263 7.47 -12.80 9.51
CA LYS A 263 7.55 -13.17 10.93
C LYS A 263 6.21 -13.68 11.46
N ILE A 264 5.10 -12.98 11.19
CA ILE A 264 3.76 -13.39 11.64
C ILE A 264 3.27 -14.66 10.94
N ASN A 265 3.52 -14.78 9.63
CA ASN A 265 3.06 -15.93 8.86
C ASN A 265 3.98 -17.15 9.01
N LYS A 266 5.10 -17.03 9.73
CA LYS A 266 6.00 -18.16 9.96
C LYS A 266 5.39 -19.06 11.01
N ILE A 267 4.95 -20.24 10.58
CA ILE A 267 4.52 -21.31 11.47
C ILE A 267 5.79 -21.96 12.03
N SER A 268 6.14 -21.62 13.27
CA SER A 268 7.29 -22.20 13.97
C SER A 268 6.92 -23.43 14.76
N GLN A 269 5.71 -23.46 15.34
CA GLN A 269 5.24 -24.54 16.17
C GLN A 269 3.72 -24.69 16.05
N ILE A 270 3.21 -25.90 16.24
CA ILE A 270 1.78 -26.20 16.28
C ILE A 270 1.49 -27.21 17.39
N MET A 271 0.35 -27.05 18.05
CA MET A 271 -0.17 -28.01 19.02
C MET A 271 -1.05 -29.02 18.30
N ASP A 272 -0.75 -30.30 18.53
CA ASP A 272 -1.61 -31.39 18.08
C ASP A 272 -2.63 -31.76 19.16
N HIS A 273 -3.71 -32.43 18.77
CA HIS A 273 -4.81 -32.86 19.65
C HIS A 273 -4.35 -33.78 20.81
N ARG A 274 -3.12 -34.31 20.74
CA ARG A 274 -2.49 -35.18 21.76
C ARG A 274 -1.47 -34.48 22.67
N ASN A 275 -1.36 -33.15 22.61
CA ASN A 275 -0.59 -32.31 23.54
C ASN A 275 0.96 -32.28 23.48
N PRO A 276 1.68 -32.64 22.39
CA PRO A 276 3.04 -32.14 22.19
C PRO A 276 3.05 -30.88 21.33
N MET A 277 3.87 -29.89 21.72
CA MET A 277 4.24 -28.80 20.82
C MET A 277 5.18 -29.32 19.75
N ILE A 278 4.71 -29.36 18.50
CA ILE A 278 5.48 -29.82 17.36
C ILE A 278 6.19 -28.62 16.73
N SER A 279 7.52 -28.65 16.70
CA SER A 279 8.37 -27.64 16.07
C SER A 279 9.03 -28.13 14.77
N ASP A 280 8.98 -29.44 14.52
CA ASP A 280 9.53 -30.05 13.31
C ASP A 280 8.66 -29.75 12.08
N LYS A 281 9.29 -29.34 10.98
CA LYS A 281 8.57 -28.86 9.78
C LYS A 281 7.81 -29.97 9.07
N ASP A 282 8.38 -31.17 8.98
CA ASP A 282 7.75 -32.28 8.26
C ASP A 282 6.56 -32.80 9.05
N ARG A 283 6.68 -32.87 10.38
CA ARG A 283 5.55 -33.16 11.27
C ARG A 283 4.47 -32.08 11.23
N ILE A 284 4.83 -30.79 11.24
CA ILE A 284 3.86 -29.69 11.07
C ILE A 284 3.09 -29.88 9.75
N ARG A 285 3.80 -30.14 8.65
CA ARG A 285 3.17 -30.39 7.35
C ARG A 285 2.22 -31.59 7.40
N ALA A 286 2.63 -32.69 8.02
CA ALA A 286 1.80 -33.88 8.16
C ALA A 286 0.50 -33.58 8.94
N VAL A 287 0.59 -32.85 10.06
CA VAL A 287 -0.57 -32.47 10.89
C VAL A 287 -1.56 -31.59 10.12
N PHE A 288 -1.10 -30.58 9.39
CA PHE A 288 -1.98 -29.77 8.55
C PHE A 288 -2.62 -30.61 7.43
N THR A 289 -1.83 -31.50 6.81
CA THR A 289 -2.32 -32.33 5.70
C THR A 289 -3.38 -33.32 6.19
N SER A 290 -3.15 -34.02 7.29
CA SER A 290 -4.13 -34.95 7.87
C SER A 290 -5.40 -34.24 8.30
N TYR A 291 -5.27 -33.08 8.96
CA TYR A 291 -6.42 -32.28 9.38
C TYR A 291 -7.29 -31.82 8.21
N PHE A 292 -6.69 -31.29 7.13
CA PHE A 292 -7.47 -30.85 5.97
C PHE A 292 -8.01 -32.02 5.16
N LEU A 293 -7.26 -33.13 5.04
CA LEU A 293 -7.79 -34.35 4.41
C LEU A 293 -9.02 -34.84 5.15
N GLU A 294 -8.97 -34.94 6.49
CA GLU A 294 -10.13 -35.30 7.30
C GLU A 294 -11.28 -34.31 7.13
N LEU A 295 -11.02 -33.00 7.20
CA LEU A 295 -12.03 -31.96 7.06
C LEU A 295 -12.76 -31.97 5.71
N PHE A 296 -12.04 -32.29 4.63
CA PHE A 296 -12.59 -32.30 3.26
C PHE A 296 -13.03 -33.69 2.80
N THR A 297 -12.77 -34.73 3.60
CA THR A 297 -13.27 -36.09 3.31
C THR A 297 -14.69 -36.20 3.85
N THR A 298 -15.58 -36.73 3.02
CA THR A 298 -16.97 -36.97 3.43
C THR A 298 -17.02 -37.96 4.60
N SER A 299 -17.86 -37.66 5.59
CA SER A 299 -18.22 -38.63 6.62
C SER A 299 -19.24 -39.67 6.12
N THR A 300 -19.54 -39.67 4.81
CA THR A 300 -20.60 -40.47 4.17
C THR A 300 -21.94 -40.36 4.92
N PRO A 301 -22.49 -39.16 5.11
CA PRO A 301 -23.74 -38.98 5.83
C PRO A 301 -24.90 -39.67 5.09
N SER A 302 -25.75 -40.39 5.82
CA SER A 302 -26.96 -41.04 5.31
C SER A 302 -28.21 -40.18 5.56
N GLY A 303 -29.28 -40.42 4.79
CA GLY A 303 -30.57 -39.77 5.00
C GLY A 303 -30.73 -38.37 4.37
N ILE A 304 -29.87 -37.99 3.43
CA ILE A 304 -29.95 -36.70 2.72
C ILE A 304 -31.30 -36.57 2.00
N GLU A 305 -31.77 -37.65 1.38
CA GLU A 305 -33.04 -37.72 0.65
C GLU A 305 -34.25 -37.45 1.55
N ALA A 306 -34.18 -37.87 2.82
CA ALA A 306 -35.21 -37.57 3.80
C ALA A 306 -35.22 -36.07 4.15
N CYS A 307 -34.05 -35.45 4.33
CA CYS A 307 -33.91 -34.03 4.64
C CYS A 307 -34.37 -33.10 3.51
N ILE A 308 -34.22 -33.51 2.25
CA ILE A 308 -34.59 -32.69 1.08
C ILE A 308 -36.01 -32.96 0.56
N ARG A 309 -36.69 -34.01 1.06
CA ARG A 309 -38.00 -34.44 0.55
C ARG A 309 -39.05 -33.33 0.61
N ASP A 310 -39.07 -32.60 1.72
CA ASP A 310 -40.04 -31.53 1.98
C ASP A 310 -39.56 -30.17 1.44
N MET A 311 -38.38 -30.12 0.81
CA MET A 311 -37.85 -28.88 0.24
C MET A 311 -38.58 -28.58 -1.08
N PRO A 312 -39.20 -27.39 -1.23
CA PRO A 312 -39.94 -27.07 -2.43
C PRO A 312 -39.01 -26.98 -3.64
N LYS A 313 -39.43 -27.58 -4.76
CA LYS A 313 -38.72 -27.44 -6.05
C LYS A 313 -38.92 -26.02 -6.57
N ARG A 314 -37.86 -25.21 -6.53
CA ARG A 314 -37.88 -23.79 -6.96
C ARG A 314 -37.39 -23.57 -8.38
N VAL A 315 -36.54 -24.45 -8.90
CA VAL A 315 -36.00 -24.35 -10.26
C VAL A 315 -37.07 -24.76 -11.26
N THR A 316 -37.52 -23.82 -12.08
CA THR A 316 -38.53 -24.05 -13.13
C THR A 316 -37.91 -24.68 -14.38
N THR A 317 -38.74 -25.24 -15.26
CA THR A 317 -38.29 -25.79 -16.55
C THR A 317 -37.56 -24.72 -17.39
N THR A 318 -38.04 -23.48 -17.38
CA THR A 318 -37.40 -22.36 -18.10
C THR A 318 -36.03 -22.00 -17.51
N MET A 319 -35.91 -21.96 -16.18
CA MET A 319 -34.62 -21.76 -15.52
C MET A 319 -33.64 -22.89 -15.85
N ASN A 320 -34.12 -24.14 -15.85
CA ASN A 320 -33.29 -25.29 -16.18
C ASN A 320 -32.83 -25.25 -17.65
N ALA A 321 -33.73 -24.93 -18.58
CA ALA A 321 -33.40 -24.77 -19.99
C ALA A 321 -32.35 -23.67 -20.22
N LEU A 322 -32.41 -22.57 -19.47
CA LEU A 322 -31.40 -21.50 -19.49
C LEU A 322 -30.04 -21.99 -18.98
N LEU A 323 -30.02 -22.69 -17.84
CA LEU A 323 -28.78 -23.18 -17.24
C LEU A 323 -28.06 -24.23 -18.10
N LEU A 324 -28.82 -25.04 -18.85
CA LEU A 324 -28.34 -26.11 -19.71
C LEU A 324 -27.93 -25.66 -21.12
N GLN A 325 -28.03 -24.37 -21.44
CA GLN A 325 -27.53 -23.86 -22.73
C GLN A 325 -26.03 -24.16 -22.89
N GLU A 326 -25.52 -24.19 -24.11
CA GLU A 326 -24.07 -24.34 -24.32
C GLU A 326 -23.33 -23.09 -23.84
N PHE A 327 -22.18 -23.28 -23.20
CA PHE A 327 -21.26 -22.21 -22.84
C PHE A 327 -20.59 -21.63 -24.07
N THR A 328 -20.46 -20.31 -24.09
CA THR A 328 -19.92 -19.57 -25.22
C THR A 328 -18.56 -18.96 -24.92
N GLU A 329 -17.80 -18.70 -25.97
CA GLU A 329 -16.51 -18.02 -25.86
C GLU A 329 -16.63 -16.62 -25.24
N ASP A 330 -17.72 -15.91 -25.52
CA ASP A 330 -17.96 -14.57 -24.98
C ASP A 330 -18.13 -14.59 -23.45
N GLU A 331 -18.75 -15.63 -22.89
CA GLU A 331 -18.82 -15.82 -21.43
C GLU A 331 -17.42 -16.02 -20.82
N VAL A 332 -16.57 -16.83 -21.48
CA VAL A 332 -15.19 -17.06 -21.06
C VAL A 332 -14.40 -15.75 -21.08
N LYS A 333 -14.45 -15.02 -22.20
CA LYS A 333 -13.79 -13.73 -22.37
C LYS A 333 -14.27 -12.74 -21.31
N CYS A 334 -15.57 -12.59 -21.13
CA CYS A 334 -16.14 -11.70 -20.14
C CYS A 334 -15.59 -11.99 -18.73
N VAL A 335 -15.50 -13.27 -18.35
CA VAL A 335 -14.93 -13.67 -17.07
C VAL A 335 -13.45 -13.32 -16.95
N VAL A 336 -12.64 -13.61 -17.96
CA VAL A 336 -11.19 -13.28 -17.96
C VAL A 336 -10.97 -11.79 -17.70
N PHE A 337 -11.75 -10.91 -18.34
CA PHE A 337 -11.63 -9.46 -18.18
C PHE A 337 -12.30 -8.91 -16.91
N GLN A 338 -13.21 -9.66 -16.27
CA GLN A 338 -13.75 -9.32 -14.94
C GLN A 338 -12.76 -9.61 -13.80
N MET A 339 -11.77 -10.48 -14.02
CA MET A 339 -10.80 -10.86 -12.99
C MET A 339 -9.81 -9.74 -12.67
N LYS A 340 -9.42 -9.62 -11.40
CA LYS A 340 -8.35 -8.71 -10.99
C LYS A 340 -7.02 -9.18 -11.58
N GLY A 341 -6.40 -8.37 -12.43
CA GLY A 341 -5.17 -8.72 -13.15
C GLY A 341 -4.05 -9.24 -12.25
N MET A 342 -3.71 -8.49 -11.19
CA MET A 342 -2.67 -8.87 -10.21
C MET A 342 -3.30 -9.52 -8.96
N GLY A 343 -3.77 -10.75 -9.12
CA GLY A 343 -4.27 -11.63 -8.05
C GLY A 343 -3.19 -12.55 -7.46
N SER A 344 -3.57 -13.39 -6.50
CA SER A 344 -2.69 -14.48 -6.04
C SER A 344 -2.64 -15.60 -7.08
N LEU A 345 -1.42 -16.03 -7.39
CA LEU A 345 -1.08 -17.00 -8.44
C LEU A 345 -1.41 -18.42 -7.99
N GLY A 346 -1.80 -19.28 -8.94
CA GLY A 346 -1.86 -20.73 -8.73
C GLY A 346 -0.48 -21.38 -8.89
N PRO A 347 -0.40 -22.73 -8.83
CA PRO A 347 0.81 -23.50 -9.10
C PRO A 347 1.47 -23.18 -10.45
N ASP A 348 0.69 -22.82 -11.47
CA ASP A 348 1.17 -22.48 -12.81
C ASP A 348 1.94 -21.15 -12.89
N GLY A 349 1.83 -20.30 -11.86
CA GLY A 349 2.49 -19.01 -11.79
C GLY A 349 1.91 -17.91 -12.69
N PHE A 350 0.82 -18.15 -13.43
CA PHE A 350 0.28 -17.17 -14.37
C PHE A 350 -0.80 -16.28 -13.72
N PRO A 351 -0.65 -14.93 -13.73
CA PRO A 351 -1.68 -14.02 -13.25
C PRO A 351 -2.80 -13.85 -14.29
N ALA A 352 -3.98 -13.38 -13.86
CA ALA A 352 -5.05 -13.02 -14.79
C ALA A 352 -4.60 -11.96 -15.82
N LEU A 353 -3.71 -11.05 -15.42
CA LEU A 353 -3.12 -10.04 -16.29
C LEU A 353 -2.40 -10.65 -17.51
N PHE A 354 -1.79 -11.84 -17.37
CA PHE A 354 -1.14 -12.51 -18.49
C PHE A 354 -2.14 -12.83 -19.60
N TYR A 355 -3.29 -13.40 -19.25
CA TYR A 355 -4.36 -13.73 -20.20
C TYR A 355 -5.04 -12.49 -20.77
N GLN A 356 -5.21 -11.43 -19.95
CA GLN A 356 -5.80 -10.17 -20.38
C GLN A 356 -4.91 -9.45 -21.41
N SER A 357 -3.60 -9.37 -21.16
CA SER A 357 -2.65 -8.69 -22.04
C SER A 357 -2.32 -9.48 -23.31
N ASN A 358 -2.40 -10.81 -23.25
CA ASN A 358 -2.08 -11.70 -24.37
C ASN A 358 -3.31 -12.44 -24.89
N TRP A 359 -4.49 -11.82 -24.78
CA TRP A 359 -5.75 -12.48 -25.14
C TRP A 359 -5.76 -12.87 -26.61
N ASP A 360 -5.29 -12.01 -27.52
CA ASP A 360 -5.28 -12.30 -28.96
C ASP A 360 -4.47 -13.57 -29.32
N ILE A 361 -3.48 -13.91 -28.50
CA ILE A 361 -2.67 -15.12 -28.66
C ILE A 361 -3.35 -16.30 -27.96
N THR A 362 -3.76 -16.14 -26.69
CA THR A 362 -4.23 -17.24 -25.82
C THR A 362 -5.72 -17.56 -25.95
N ARG A 363 -6.49 -16.72 -26.65
CA ARG A 363 -7.95 -16.78 -26.76
C ARG A 363 -8.45 -18.14 -27.20
N LYS A 364 -7.85 -18.72 -28.25
CA LYS A 364 -8.33 -19.98 -28.84
C LYS A 364 -8.09 -21.14 -27.88
N GLU A 365 -6.87 -21.28 -27.36
CA GLU A 365 -6.50 -22.39 -26.48
C GLU A 365 -7.27 -22.33 -25.15
N VAL A 366 -7.34 -21.14 -24.54
CA VAL A 366 -8.06 -20.95 -23.26
C VAL A 366 -9.54 -21.23 -23.43
N SER A 367 -10.15 -20.69 -24.48
CA SER A 367 -11.59 -20.88 -24.68
C SER A 367 -11.93 -22.31 -25.02
N ASN A 368 -11.18 -22.95 -25.93
CA ASN A 368 -11.41 -24.35 -26.28
C ASN A 368 -11.27 -25.26 -25.05
N TYR A 369 -10.25 -25.01 -24.22
CA TYR A 369 -10.05 -25.81 -23.00
C TYR A 369 -11.20 -25.63 -22.00
N VAL A 370 -11.59 -24.38 -21.70
CA VAL A 370 -12.70 -24.08 -20.78
C VAL A 370 -14.03 -24.62 -21.31
N LEU A 371 -14.32 -24.43 -22.59
CA LEU A 371 -15.57 -24.91 -23.20
C LEU A 371 -15.60 -26.43 -23.30
N ASN A 372 -14.47 -27.09 -23.52
CA ASN A 372 -14.42 -28.55 -23.50
C ASN A 372 -14.77 -29.11 -22.12
N ILE A 373 -14.31 -28.48 -21.04
CA ILE A 373 -14.70 -28.86 -19.68
C ILE A 373 -16.20 -28.63 -19.45
N LEU A 374 -16.71 -27.48 -19.86
CA LEU A 374 -18.07 -27.05 -19.53
C LEU A 374 -19.16 -27.70 -20.39
N ASN A 375 -18.91 -27.89 -21.70
CA ASN A 375 -19.89 -28.43 -22.65
C ASN A 375 -19.72 -29.94 -22.88
N ASN A 376 -18.48 -30.45 -22.84
CA ASN A 376 -18.17 -31.83 -23.24
C ASN A 376 -17.70 -32.71 -22.08
N ALA A 377 -17.87 -32.27 -20.83
CA ALA A 377 -17.39 -32.96 -19.63
C ALA A 377 -15.88 -33.31 -19.69
N GLY A 378 -15.08 -32.43 -20.29
CA GLY A 378 -13.63 -32.56 -20.34
C GLY A 378 -12.97 -32.58 -18.96
N SER A 379 -11.79 -33.19 -18.87
CA SER A 379 -11.06 -33.32 -17.61
C SER A 379 -10.55 -31.97 -17.08
N LEU A 380 -10.53 -31.85 -15.74
CA LEU A 380 -9.93 -30.74 -14.99
C LEU A 380 -8.46 -30.99 -14.61
N ASP A 381 -7.88 -32.11 -15.04
CA ASP A 381 -6.52 -32.49 -14.67
C ASP A 381 -5.50 -31.42 -15.07
N GLY A 382 -4.58 -31.14 -14.15
CA GLY A 382 -3.52 -30.13 -14.29
C GLY A 382 -3.97 -28.69 -14.00
N VAL A 383 -5.25 -28.34 -14.16
CA VAL A 383 -5.75 -27.01 -13.78
C VAL A 383 -6.35 -26.96 -12.38
N ASN A 384 -6.83 -28.09 -11.87
CA ASN A 384 -7.34 -28.24 -10.51
C ASN A 384 -6.23 -28.31 -9.43
N ASP A 385 -4.97 -28.44 -9.85
CA ASP A 385 -3.81 -28.33 -8.95
C ASP A 385 -3.87 -27.02 -8.17
N THR A 386 -3.82 -27.14 -6.85
CA THR A 386 -4.07 -26.03 -5.92
C THR A 386 -2.99 -25.98 -4.86
N SER A 387 -2.38 -24.80 -4.69
CA SER A 387 -1.49 -24.56 -3.55
C SER A 387 -2.29 -24.07 -2.35
N ILE A 388 -2.14 -24.72 -1.20
CA ILE A 388 -2.79 -24.29 0.04
C ILE A 388 -1.87 -23.32 0.78
N SER A 389 -2.36 -22.10 0.99
CA SER A 389 -1.68 -21.09 1.82
C SER A 389 -2.40 -20.91 3.15
N LEU A 390 -1.65 -20.87 4.25
CA LEU A 390 -2.19 -20.75 5.61
C LEU A 390 -2.01 -19.31 6.11
N ILE A 391 -3.11 -18.70 6.59
CA ILE A 391 -3.11 -17.35 7.15
C ILE A 391 -3.63 -17.38 8.59
N PRO A 392 -2.89 -16.85 9.58
CA PRO A 392 -3.37 -16.73 10.95
C PRO A 392 -4.69 -15.97 11.05
N LYS A 393 -5.65 -16.49 11.84
CA LYS A 393 -6.91 -15.82 12.18
C LYS A 393 -6.80 -14.99 13.45
N VAL A 394 -5.89 -15.37 14.35
CA VAL A 394 -5.69 -14.79 15.68
C VAL A 394 -4.23 -14.39 15.89
N GLU A 395 -3.97 -13.57 16.90
CA GLU A 395 -2.61 -13.29 17.37
C GLU A 395 -2.02 -14.53 18.04
N ASN A 396 -0.78 -14.89 17.69
CA ASN A 396 -0.05 -16.05 18.22
C ASN A 396 -0.80 -17.39 18.05
N PRO A 397 -1.08 -17.82 16.80
CA PRO A 397 -1.80 -19.06 16.51
C PRO A 397 -1.05 -20.30 17.02
N THR A 398 -1.75 -21.18 17.74
CA THR A 398 -1.16 -22.40 18.34
C THR A 398 -1.78 -23.68 17.80
N LYS A 399 -3.04 -23.64 17.35
CA LYS A 399 -3.78 -24.79 16.82
C LYS A 399 -3.96 -24.70 15.31
N VAL A 400 -4.19 -25.83 14.65
CA VAL A 400 -4.47 -25.87 13.20
C VAL A 400 -5.71 -25.02 12.85
N SER A 401 -6.73 -25.06 13.71
CA SER A 401 -7.98 -24.27 13.58
C SER A 401 -7.77 -22.75 13.55
N ASP A 402 -6.67 -22.28 14.14
CA ASP A 402 -6.30 -20.87 14.22
C ASP A 402 -5.80 -20.33 12.88
N TYR A 403 -5.58 -21.21 11.90
CA TYR A 403 -5.20 -20.84 10.55
C TYR A 403 -6.41 -20.94 9.61
N ARG A 404 -6.51 -19.98 8.70
CA ARG A 404 -7.40 -20.01 7.54
C ARG A 404 -6.61 -20.59 6.38
N HIS A 405 -7.10 -21.69 5.80
CA HIS A 405 -6.61 -22.17 4.52
C HIS A 405 -7.14 -21.27 3.40
N ILE A 406 -6.28 -20.97 2.44
CA ILE A 406 -6.63 -20.29 1.19
C ILE A 406 -6.11 -21.15 0.05
N SER A 407 -7.05 -21.63 -0.75
CA SER A 407 -6.77 -22.37 -1.98
C SER A 407 -6.36 -21.41 -3.09
N LEU A 408 -5.10 -21.51 -3.51
CA LEU A 408 -4.55 -20.78 -4.63
C LEU A 408 -4.66 -21.63 -5.89
N CYS A 409 -5.78 -21.48 -6.59
CA CYS A 409 -6.06 -22.23 -7.84
C CYS A 409 -5.48 -21.51 -9.06
N ASN A 410 -5.20 -22.27 -10.12
CA ASN A 410 -4.83 -21.74 -11.43
C ASN A 410 -5.94 -20.82 -11.98
N VAL A 411 -5.55 -19.85 -12.81
CA VAL A 411 -6.50 -18.86 -13.35
C VAL A 411 -7.55 -19.55 -14.22
N ILE A 412 -7.15 -20.53 -15.03
CA ILE A 412 -8.07 -21.29 -15.88
C ILE A 412 -9.17 -21.97 -15.07
N TYR A 413 -8.82 -22.63 -13.96
CA TYR A 413 -9.80 -23.22 -13.04
C TYR A 413 -10.77 -22.16 -12.49
N LYS A 414 -10.25 -21.00 -12.10
CA LYS A 414 -11.10 -19.87 -11.63
C LYS A 414 -12.04 -19.38 -12.73
N VAL A 415 -11.62 -19.40 -13.99
CA VAL A 415 -12.47 -19.04 -15.14
C VAL A 415 -13.63 -20.03 -15.26
N VAL A 416 -13.36 -21.34 -15.28
CA VAL A 416 -14.38 -22.40 -15.32
C VAL A 416 -15.43 -22.21 -14.21
N ALA A 417 -14.97 -22.10 -12.95
CA ALA A 417 -15.85 -21.94 -11.81
C ALA A 417 -16.66 -20.62 -11.85
N LYS A 418 -16.06 -19.55 -12.36
CA LYS A 418 -16.70 -18.23 -12.43
C LYS A 418 -17.73 -18.15 -13.54
N VAL A 419 -17.49 -18.78 -14.69
CA VAL A 419 -18.47 -18.90 -15.77
C VAL A 419 -19.72 -19.63 -15.26
N LEU A 420 -19.55 -20.78 -14.59
CA LEU A 420 -20.64 -21.51 -13.94
C LEU A 420 -21.38 -20.65 -12.90
N SER A 421 -20.63 -19.99 -12.01
CA SER A 421 -21.22 -19.11 -11.00
C SER A 421 -22.02 -17.96 -11.61
N ASN A 422 -21.57 -17.39 -12.72
CA ASN A 422 -22.26 -16.29 -13.39
C ASN A 422 -23.60 -16.74 -13.99
N ARG A 423 -23.72 -17.97 -14.49
CA ARG A 423 -25.01 -18.52 -14.92
C ARG A 423 -25.95 -18.78 -13.76
N LEU A 424 -25.46 -19.44 -12.71
CA LEU A 424 -26.28 -19.72 -11.52
C LEU A 424 -26.84 -18.45 -10.89
N LYS A 425 -26.07 -17.35 -10.90
CA LYS A 425 -26.51 -16.05 -10.39
C LYS A 425 -27.77 -15.50 -11.03
N LEU A 426 -28.08 -15.87 -12.28
CA LEU A 426 -29.26 -15.36 -12.97
C LEU A 426 -30.56 -15.81 -12.28
N ILE A 427 -30.55 -17.00 -11.68
CA ILE A 427 -31.73 -17.58 -11.03
C ILE A 427 -31.67 -17.52 -9.50
N LEU A 428 -30.49 -17.22 -8.92
CA LEU A 428 -30.28 -17.15 -7.47
C LEU A 428 -31.37 -16.31 -6.75
N PRO A 429 -31.76 -15.11 -7.22
CA PRO A 429 -32.76 -14.28 -6.55
C PRO A 429 -34.11 -14.97 -6.31
N ASP A 430 -34.52 -15.88 -7.19
CA ASP A 430 -35.83 -16.53 -7.14
C ASP A 430 -35.84 -17.82 -6.28
N ILE A 431 -34.65 -18.41 -6.09
CA ILE A 431 -34.48 -19.70 -5.41
C ILE A 431 -33.92 -19.57 -3.99
N ILE A 432 -33.25 -18.47 -3.66
CA ILE A 432 -32.71 -18.24 -2.31
C ILE A 432 -33.70 -17.50 -1.42
N SER A 433 -33.77 -17.90 -0.16
CA SER A 433 -34.60 -17.21 0.84
C SER A 433 -34.16 -15.75 1.03
N VAL A 434 -35.11 -14.88 1.34
CA VAL A 434 -34.85 -13.48 1.74
C VAL A 434 -33.97 -13.38 2.99
N ASN A 435 -33.96 -14.43 3.82
CA ASN A 435 -33.15 -14.48 5.05
C ASN A 435 -31.66 -14.73 4.78
N GLN A 436 -31.28 -15.14 3.57
CA GLN A 436 -29.88 -15.32 3.18
C GLN A 436 -29.26 -13.95 2.85
N SER A 437 -28.52 -13.37 3.79
CA SER A 437 -27.89 -12.05 3.63
C SER A 437 -26.49 -12.09 3.02
N ALA A 438 -25.74 -13.18 3.25
CA ALA A 438 -24.35 -13.30 2.81
C ALA A 438 -24.24 -13.81 1.37
N PHE A 439 -23.29 -13.24 0.61
CA PHE A 439 -22.90 -13.64 -0.75
C PHE A 439 -23.99 -13.50 -1.83
N VAL A 440 -25.00 -12.66 -1.58
CA VAL A 440 -26.05 -12.32 -2.54
C VAL A 440 -25.85 -10.87 -3.01
N PRO A 441 -25.84 -10.59 -4.32
CA PRO A 441 -25.75 -9.22 -4.82
C PRO A 441 -26.85 -8.33 -4.24
N GLY A 442 -26.48 -7.15 -3.73
CA GLY A 442 -27.44 -6.19 -3.15
C GLY A 442 -27.87 -6.47 -1.71
N ARG A 443 -27.34 -7.52 -1.05
CA ARG A 443 -27.56 -7.78 0.39
C ARG A 443 -26.27 -7.60 1.17
N ALA A 444 -26.37 -7.02 2.36
CA ALA A 444 -25.26 -6.78 3.27
C ALA A 444 -25.42 -7.58 4.57
N ILE A 445 -24.31 -7.88 5.24
CA ILE A 445 -24.34 -8.60 6.52
C ILE A 445 -25.10 -7.83 7.61
N THR A 446 -25.15 -6.51 7.49
CA THR A 446 -25.95 -5.62 8.34
C THR A 446 -27.44 -5.87 8.22
N ASP A 447 -27.92 -6.38 7.09
CA ASP A 447 -29.35 -6.63 6.87
C ASP A 447 -29.85 -7.74 7.80
N THR A 448 -28.99 -8.72 8.12
CA THR A 448 -29.25 -9.78 9.10
C THR A 448 -29.51 -9.24 10.51
N SER A 449 -28.87 -8.12 10.88
CA SER A 449 -29.03 -7.47 12.19
C SER A 449 -30.43 -6.87 12.38
N TRP A 450 -31.02 -6.36 11.30
CA TRP A 450 -32.35 -5.74 11.29
C TRP A 450 -33.50 -6.75 11.41
N TRP A 451 -33.31 -8.00 10.97
CA TRP A 451 -34.33 -9.03 11.08
C TRP A 451 -34.56 -9.50 12.52
N HIS A 452 -33.55 -9.37 13.41
CA HIS A 452 -33.67 -9.74 14.82
C HIS A 452 -34.43 -8.73 15.69
N THR A 453 -34.75 -7.53 15.17
CA THR A 453 -35.49 -6.49 15.91
C THR A 453 -36.96 -6.38 15.55
N ARG A 454 -37.48 -7.22 14.63
CA ARG A 454 -38.93 -7.38 14.45
C ARG A 454 -39.49 -8.30 15.54
N PRO A 455 -40.65 -8.00 16.15
CA PRO A 455 -41.33 -8.93 17.02
C PRO A 455 -41.63 -10.21 16.24
N SER A 456 -40.95 -11.29 16.60
CA SER A 456 -41.18 -12.62 16.07
C SER A 456 -42.61 -13.07 16.36
N ILE A 457 -43.33 -13.47 15.31
CA ILE A 457 -44.52 -14.32 15.42
C ILE A 457 -44.10 -15.59 16.20
N PRO A 458 -44.88 -16.08 17.18
CA PRO A 458 -44.44 -17.20 18.02
C PRO A 458 -44.31 -18.48 17.19
N CYS A 459 -43.11 -19.06 17.15
CA CYS A 459 -42.88 -20.41 16.67
C CYS A 459 -43.12 -21.40 17.84
N PRO A 460 -44.10 -22.32 17.75
CA PRO A 460 -44.33 -23.30 18.78
C PRO A 460 -43.42 -24.51 18.56
N GLN A 461 -42.18 -24.44 19.02
CA GLN A 461 -41.41 -25.57 19.57
C GLN A 461 -39.98 -25.14 19.89
N GLU A 462 -39.57 -25.48 21.11
CA GLU A 462 -38.27 -25.18 21.69
C GLU A 462 -37.12 -25.73 20.82
N CYS A 463 -36.34 -24.85 20.21
CA CYS A 463 -34.99 -25.14 19.77
C CYS A 463 -34.02 -24.30 20.60
N LYS A 464 -33.40 -24.92 21.61
CA LYS A 464 -32.32 -24.33 22.41
C LYS A 464 -31.12 -24.05 21.51
N ALA A 465 -31.00 -22.82 21.02
CA ALA A 465 -29.76 -22.30 20.46
C ALA A 465 -28.92 -21.68 21.58
N SER A 466 -27.83 -22.35 21.93
CA SER A 466 -26.78 -21.84 22.82
C SER A 466 -26.13 -20.59 22.21
N LYS A 467 -26.37 -19.45 22.85
CA LYS A 467 -25.65 -18.19 22.59
C LYS A 467 -24.19 -18.35 23.04
N LEU A 468 -23.25 -18.21 22.11
CA LEU A 468 -21.85 -17.90 22.44
C LEU A 468 -21.55 -16.49 21.93
N THR A 469 -21.51 -15.58 22.90
CA THR A 469 -21.18 -14.17 22.81
C THR A 469 -19.69 -14.01 22.53
N TRP A 470 -19.33 -13.08 21.64
CA TRP A 470 -17.95 -12.71 21.35
C TRP A 470 -17.36 -11.88 22.50
N LEU A 471 -16.17 -12.27 22.97
CA LEU A 471 -15.14 -11.38 23.51
C LEU A 471 -13.97 -11.34 22.53
#